data_AF-A0AB74C3R9-F1
#
_entry.id   AF-A0AB74C3R9-F1
#
_cell.length_a   1.000
_cell.length_b   1.000
_cell.length_c   1.000
_cell.angle_alpha   90.00
_cell.angle_beta   90.00
_cell.angle_gamma   90.00
#
_symmetry.space_group_name_H-M   'P 1'
#
loop_
_entity.id
_entity.type
_entity.pdbx_description
1 polymer ?
#
loop_
_entity_poly.entity_id
_entity_poly.type
_entity_poly.pdbx_seq_one_letter_code
_entity_poly.pdbx_strand_id
1 'polypeptide(L)'
;MHLDHKFPWNTISSHFGFIKENQYKNRKNDFVIHDRFADRQSAELNHFTKTLISVIEEFATTERAKYPPSTALPTSGPLFDTSILAAIEQKYHLEPHRTNSAVFNPLCEKFQDADHWISPAPYSTADGDLADAVKMLLISNEMLALLRLANHKKIPLATLDNLSWGHSFGVNHLPDVALQAYLLLNIAAAVKANAKRGSADVTVRLTETQRFRYFADWALADHDYPAQNIPHRQFWNAKGITDIHCSSWDPLSLETDGERAEMKAYLKMCFELLYRYDLLMRELGRDPGWMERILGILRLWGARSVTMNESGFCFA
;
A
#
# COMPACT_ATOMS: atom_id res chain seq x y z
N MET A 1 9.97 3.54 14.56
CA MET A 1 9.06 3.00 13.53
C MET A 1 8.01 4.09 13.27
N HIS A 2 6.95 3.86 12.51
CA HIS A 2 5.81 4.79 12.42
C HIS A 2 4.72 4.39 13.43
N LEU A 3 4.11 5.39 14.08
CA LEU A 3 3.06 5.20 15.10
C LEU A 3 3.45 4.22 16.23
N ASP A 4 4.69 4.35 16.74
CA ASP A 4 5.29 3.42 17.74
C ASP A 4 4.48 3.25 19.02
N HIS A 5 3.66 4.23 19.37
CA HIS A 5 2.81 4.21 20.55
C HIS A 5 1.43 3.57 20.30
N LYS A 6 1.00 3.42 19.04
CA LYS A 6 -0.31 2.83 18.69
C LYS A 6 -0.23 1.34 18.35
N PHE A 7 0.91 0.85 17.88
CA PHE A 7 1.07 -0.53 17.43
C PHE A 7 1.99 -1.34 18.33
N PRO A 8 1.67 -2.63 18.60
CA PRO A 8 2.51 -3.50 19.41
C PRO A 8 3.69 -4.07 18.60
N TRP A 9 4.54 -3.19 18.06
CA TRP A 9 5.66 -3.55 17.18
C TRP A 9 6.63 -4.57 17.80
N ASN A 10 6.90 -4.45 19.11
CA ASN A 10 7.77 -5.38 19.82
C ASN A 10 7.18 -6.79 19.85
N THR A 11 5.88 -6.92 20.17
CA THR A 11 5.19 -8.21 20.22
C THR A 11 5.19 -8.88 18.85
N ILE A 12 4.77 -8.16 17.80
CA ILE A 12 4.72 -8.72 16.45
C ILE A 12 6.13 -9.09 15.95
N SER A 13 7.15 -8.27 16.20
CA SER A 13 8.51 -8.52 15.75
C SER A 13 9.12 -9.80 16.31
N SER A 14 8.68 -10.23 17.50
CA SER A 14 9.17 -11.48 18.10
C SER A 14 8.84 -12.72 17.26
N HIS A 15 7.83 -12.66 16.39
CA HIS A 15 7.48 -13.75 15.47
C HIS A 15 8.34 -13.79 14.22
N PHE A 16 9.12 -12.75 13.94
CA PHE A 16 9.88 -12.59 12.71
C PHE A 16 11.38 -12.74 12.95
N GLY A 17 12.10 -13.10 11.89
CA GLY A 17 13.56 -13.11 11.91
C GLY A 17 14.17 -13.09 10.53
N PHE A 18 15.41 -12.62 10.47
CA PHE A 18 16.22 -12.70 9.27
C PHE A 18 16.88 -14.08 9.17
N ILE A 19 16.83 -14.62 7.96
CA ILE A 19 17.53 -15.84 7.59
C ILE A 19 18.76 -15.43 6.82
N LYS A 20 19.91 -15.94 7.26
CA LYS A 20 21.17 -15.84 6.51
C LYS A 20 21.29 -17.02 5.54
N GLU A 21 21.82 -16.73 4.36
CA GLU A 21 22.07 -17.68 3.30
C GLU A 21 22.87 -18.87 3.81
N ASN A 22 22.47 -20.05 3.36
CA ASN A 22 23.20 -21.28 3.57
C ASN A 22 23.26 -22.03 2.23
N GLN A 23 24.41 -21.94 1.57
CA GLN A 23 24.66 -22.55 0.25
C GLN A 23 24.47 -24.07 0.27
N TYR A 24 24.84 -24.74 1.36
CA TYR A 24 24.67 -26.20 1.50
C TYR A 24 23.20 -26.63 1.64
N LYS A 25 22.29 -25.70 1.97
CA LYS A 25 20.85 -25.96 2.12
C LYS A 25 20.01 -25.28 1.03
N ASN A 26 20.64 -24.73 -0.02
CA ASN A 26 19.98 -23.93 -1.06
C ASN A 26 19.06 -22.83 -0.50
N ARG A 27 19.37 -22.28 0.68
CA ARG A 27 18.54 -21.29 1.37
C ARG A 27 19.12 -19.90 1.14
N LYS A 28 18.40 -19.01 0.47
CA LYS A 28 18.83 -17.61 0.27
C LYS A 28 18.53 -16.76 1.52
N ASN A 29 19.08 -15.55 1.59
CA ASN A 29 18.69 -14.55 2.58
C ASN A 29 17.19 -14.29 2.50
N ASP A 30 16.52 -14.23 3.66
CA ASP A 30 15.08 -13.95 3.69
C ASP A 30 14.64 -13.29 5.00
N PHE A 31 13.42 -12.75 5.02
CA PHE A 31 12.76 -12.19 6.19
C PHE A 31 11.39 -12.84 6.36
N VAL A 32 11.21 -13.65 7.39
CA VAL A 32 10.02 -14.50 7.53
C VAL A 32 9.55 -14.62 8.97
N ILE A 33 8.33 -15.12 9.12
CA ILE A 33 7.81 -15.60 10.39
C ILE A 33 8.48 -16.94 10.73
N HIS A 34 8.99 -17.07 11.95
CA HIS A 34 9.63 -18.29 12.43
C HIS A 34 8.72 -19.08 13.39
N ASP A 35 8.93 -20.39 13.44
CA ASP A 35 8.08 -21.31 14.22
C ASP A 35 8.29 -21.24 15.74
N ARG A 36 9.20 -20.37 16.23
CA ARG A 36 9.63 -20.34 17.64
C ARG A 36 8.51 -19.99 18.64
N PHE A 37 7.42 -19.37 18.17
CA PHE A 37 6.25 -18.99 18.97
C PHE A 37 4.95 -19.48 18.34
N ALA A 38 4.98 -20.65 17.70
CA ALA A 38 3.81 -21.19 16.99
C ALA A 38 2.57 -21.34 17.91
N ASP A 39 2.78 -21.59 19.20
CA ASP A 39 1.75 -21.72 20.23
C ASP A 39 0.99 -20.41 20.52
N ARG A 40 1.66 -19.26 20.39
CA ARG A 40 1.08 -17.92 20.65
C ARG A 40 0.83 -17.11 19.38
N GLN A 41 1.32 -17.60 18.25
CA GLN A 41 1.23 -16.96 16.94
C GLN A 41 -0.21 -16.55 16.60
N SER A 42 -1.19 -17.44 16.78
CA SER A 42 -2.60 -17.14 16.50
C SER A 42 -3.11 -15.93 17.30
N ALA A 43 -2.94 -15.92 18.63
CA ALA A 43 -3.43 -14.85 19.49
C ALA A 43 -2.72 -13.50 19.25
N GLU A 44 -1.39 -13.50 19.16
CA GLU A 44 -0.59 -12.27 19.05
C GLU A 44 -0.69 -11.63 17.65
N LEU A 45 -0.69 -12.45 16.58
CA LEU A 45 -0.92 -11.96 15.21
C LEU A 45 -2.35 -11.43 15.06
N ASN A 46 -3.34 -12.09 15.67
CA ASN A 46 -4.73 -11.62 15.65
C ASN A 46 -4.90 -10.29 16.39
N HIS A 47 -4.28 -10.16 17.57
CA HIS A 47 -4.29 -8.90 18.31
C HIS A 47 -3.66 -7.78 17.49
N PHE A 48 -2.46 -7.98 16.93
CA PHE A 48 -1.80 -6.99 16.07
C PHE A 48 -2.68 -6.61 14.87
N THR A 49 -3.26 -7.59 14.19
CA THR A 49 -4.13 -7.38 13.02
C THR A 49 -5.34 -6.52 13.37
N LYS A 50 -6.05 -6.85 14.46
CA LYS A 50 -7.20 -6.07 14.94
C LYS A 50 -6.81 -4.65 15.33
N THR A 51 -5.68 -4.47 16.00
CA THR A 51 -5.18 -3.13 16.35
C THR A 51 -4.83 -2.33 15.11
N LEU A 52 -4.17 -2.92 14.10
CA LEU A 52 -3.85 -2.25 12.84
C LEU A 52 -5.10 -1.77 12.12
N ILE A 53 -6.09 -2.65 11.96
CA ILE A 53 -7.38 -2.32 11.36
C ILE A 53 -8.03 -1.17 12.13
N SER A 54 -8.16 -1.28 13.45
CA SER A 54 -8.84 -0.25 14.25
C SER A 54 -8.18 1.12 14.11
N VAL A 55 -6.86 1.20 14.00
CA VAL A 55 -6.17 2.48 13.82
C VAL A 55 -6.38 3.02 12.39
N ILE A 56 -6.40 2.17 11.37
CA ILE A 56 -6.74 2.60 10.00
C ILE A 56 -8.15 3.21 9.98
N GLU A 57 -9.11 2.55 10.61
CA GLU A 57 -10.51 3.01 10.72
C GLU A 57 -10.65 4.34 11.47
N GLU A 58 -9.90 4.51 12.56
CA GLU A 58 -9.85 5.77 13.33
C GLU A 58 -9.38 6.94 12.45
N PHE A 59 -8.31 6.72 11.68
CA PHE A 59 -7.78 7.74 10.77
C PHE A 59 -8.72 7.99 9.59
N ALA A 60 -9.34 6.96 9.03
CA ALA A 60 -10.32 7.09 7.95
C ALA A 60 -11.54 7.91 8.39
N THR A 61 -12.03 7.66 9.60
CA THR A 61 -13.14 8.42 10.21
C THR A 61 -12.74 9.88 10.43
N THR A 62 -11.53 10.11 10.95
CA THR A 62 -11.00 11.46 11.17
C THR A 62 -10.82 12.22 9.86
N GLU A 63 -10.34 11.54 8.81
CA GLU A 63 -10.19 12.11 7.47
C GLU A 63 -11.55 12.46 6.87
N ARG A 64 -12.54 11.56 6.98
CA ARG A 64 -13.90 11.77 6.45
C ARG A 64 -14.57 13.01 7.04
N ALA A 65 -14.29 13.31 8.31
CA ALA A 65 -14.86 14.45 9.02
C ALA A 65 -14.41 15.82 8.47
N LYS A 66 -13.35 15.87 7.66
CA LYS A 66 -12.86 17.10 7.03
C LYS A 66 -13.70 17.55 5.84
N TYR A 67 -14.58 16.67 5.32
CA TYR A 67 -15.35 16.88 4.10
C TYR A 67 -16.86 16.98 4.39
N PRO A 68 -17.65 17.66 3.53
CA PRO A 68 -19.10 17.70 3.68
C PRO A 68 -19.73 16.30 3.80
N PRO A 69 -20.85 16.16 4.54
CA PRO A 69 -21.62 14.92 4.52
C PRO A 69 -22.14 14.63 3.11
N SER A 70 -22.44 13.37 2.80
CA SER A 70 -22.80 12.91 1.46
C SER A 70 -23.99 13.67 0.84
N THR A 71 -24.93 14.13 1.69
CA THR A 71 -26.10 14.93 1.30
C THR A 71 -25.78 16.37 0.91
N ALA A 72 -24.58 16.87 1.24
CA ALA A 72 -24.14 18.24 1.01
C ALA A 72 -22.92 18.32 0.06
N LEU A 73 -22.56 17.21 -0.60
CA LEU A 73 -21.48 17.20 -1.59
C LEU A 73 -21.87 18.01 -2.84
N PRO A 74 -20.96 18.80 -3.43
CA PRO A 74 -21.23 19.49 -4.68
C PRO A 74 -21.57 18.52 -5.82
N THR A 75 -22.69 18.77 -6.50
CA THR A 75 -23.17 17.90 -7.60
C THR A 75 -22.73 18.36 -8.99
N SER A 76 -22.14 19.55 -9.10
CA SER A 76 -21.70 20.16 -10.36
C SER A 76 -20.37 20.88 -10.21
N GLY A 77 -19.78 21.27 -11.35
CA GLY A 77 -18.46 21.92 -11.41
C GLY A 77 -17.30 20.90 -11.49
N PRO A 78 -16.07 21.39 -11.75
CA PRO A 78 -14.91 20.53 -11.92
C PRO A 78 -14.64 19.72 -10.64
N LEU A 79 -14.27 18.44 -10.79
CA LEU A 79 -14.00 17.52 -9.69
C LEU A 79 -12.76 17.92 -8.88
N PHE A 80 -11.75 18.48 -9.55
CA PHE A 80 -10.51 18.98 -8.97
C PHE A 80 -10.00 20.18 -9.78
N ASP A 81 -9.06 20.94 -9.21
CA ASP A 81 -8.39 22.06 -9.88
C ASP A 81 -7.29 21.54 -10.82
N THR A 82 -7.25 21.97 -12.08
CA THR A 82 -6.24 21.52 -13.07
C THR A 82 -4.79 21.78 -12.66
N SER A 83 -4.53 22.70 -11.73
CA SER A 83 -3.20 22.95 -11.18
C SER A 83 -2.58 21.73 -10.50
N ILE A 84 -3.40 20.76 -10.05
CA ILE A 84 -2.88 19.51 -9.48
C ILE A 84 -2.10 18.69 -10.50
N LEU A 85 -2.40 18.82 -11.81
CA LEU A 85 -1.75 18.03 -12.85
C LEU A 85 -0.25 18.34 -12.90
N ALA A 86 0.09 19.63 -12.98
CA ALA A 86 1.47 20.10 -12.93
C ALA A 86 2.15 19.80 -11.59
N ALA A 87 1.41 19.89 -10.47
CA ALA A 87 1.94 19.56 -9.16
C ALA A 87 2.29 18.07 -9.02
N ILE A 88 1.48 17.17 -9.59
CA ILE A 88 1.72 15.72 -9.65
C ILE A 88 2.94 15.43 -10.51
N GLU A 89 2.99 15.99 -11.72
CA GLU A 89 4.11 15.84 -12.65
C GLU A 89 5.43 16.28 -12.02
N GLN A 90 5.44 17.45 -11.36
CA GLN A 90 6.62 17.95 -10.67
C GLN A 90 7.01 17.07 -9.47
N LYS A 91 6.03 16.69 -8.63
CA LYS A 91 6.27 15.93 -7.41
C LYS A 91 6.78 14.52 -7.70
N TYR A 92 6.26 13.88 -8.73
CA TYR A 92 6.55 12.48 -9.06
C TYR A 92 7.46 12.30 -10.28
N HIS A 93 7.97 13.40 -10.84
CA HIS A 93 8.80 13.44 -12.04
C HIS A 93 8.16 12.70 -13.22
N LEU A 94 6.88 12.94 -13.45
CA LEU A 94 6.09 12.31 -14.52
C LEU A 94 5.99 13.21 -15.75
N GLU A 95 5.88 12.59 -16.92
CA GLU A 95 5.45 13.28 -18.14
C GLU A 95 3.93 13.51 -18.15
N PRO A 96 3.42 14.49 -18.92
CA PRO A 96 1.98 14.69 -19.08
C PRO A 96 1.27 13.45 -19.62
N HIS A 97 0.01 13.27 -19.23
CA HIS A 97 -0.78 12.09 -19.59
C HIS A 97 -0.73 11.74 -21.09
N ARG A 98 -0.36 10.49 -21.39
CA ARG A 98 -0.29 9.96 -22.76
C ARG A 98 -0.71 8.50 -22.85
N THR A 99 -0.28 7.70 -21.88
CA THR A 99 -0.58 6.27 -21.77
C THR A 99 -0.57 5.88 -20.30
N ASN A 100 -1.05 4.67 -20.01
CA ASN A 100 -1.08 4.12 -18.65
C ASN A 100 0.28 3.50 -18.36
N SER A 101 1.16 4.27 -17.74
CA SER A 101 2.49 3.83 -17.31
C SER A 101 2.94 4.67 -16.11
N ALA A 102 3.83 4.11 -15.30
CA ALA A 102 4.34 4.71 -14.09
C ALA A 102 5.29 5.90 -14.32
N VAL A 103 5.49 6.31 -15.59
CA VAL A 103 6.24 7.53 -15.95
C VAL A 103 5.35 8.64 -16.52
N PHE A 104 4.05 8.38 -16.73
CA PHE A 104 3.08 9.37 -17.19
C PHE A 104 2.09 9.69 -16.07
N ASN A 105 1.61 10.94 -16.04
CA ASN A 105 0.55 11.36 -15.13
C ASN A 105 -0.73 10.55 -15.42
N PRO A 106 -1.27 9.78 -14.46
CA PRO A 106 -2.53 9.06 -14.67
C PRO A 106 -3.72 9.99 -14.81
N LEU A 107 -3.60 11.26 -14.41
CA LEU A 107 -4.64 12.26 -14.53
C LEU A 107 -4.46 13.16 -15.76
N CYS A 108 -5.58 13.56 -16.36
CA CYS A 108 -5.65 14.59 -17.39
C CYS A 108 -6.88 15.48 -17.17
N GLU A 109 -6.98 16.58 -17.92
CA GLU A 109 -8.07 17.56 -17.79
C GLU A 109 -9.47 16.95 -17.95
N LYS A 110 -9.62 15.86 -18.72
CA LYS A 110 -10.93 15.23 -18.93
C LYS A 110 -11.51 14.62 -17.64
N PHE A 111 -10.65 14.15 -16.73
CA PHE A 111 -11.12 13.55 -15.48
C PHE A 111 -11.71 14.56 -14.49
N GLN A 112 -11.58 15.87 -14.75
CA GLN A 112 -12.25 16.89 -13.94
C GLN A 112 -13.77 16.93 -14.22
N ASP A 113 -14.22 16.41 -15.36
CA ASP A 113 -15.62 16.47 -15.79
C ASP A 113 -16.36 15.18 -15.43
N ALA A 114 -17.42 15.29 -14.63
CA ALA A 114 -18.26 14.15 -14.25
C ALA A 114 -18.88 13.44 -15.46
N ASP A 115 -19.17 14.14 -16.57
CA ASP A 115 -19.74 13.53 -17.77
C ASP A 115 -18.77 12.55 -18.44
N HIS A 116 -17.46 12.79 -18.31
CA HIS A 116 -16.44 11.86 -18.79
C HIS A 116 -16.47 10.52 -18.04
N TRP A 117 -16.78 10.53 -16.74
CA TRP A 117 -16.96 9.32 -15.94
C TRP A 117 -18.33 8.65 -16.22
N ILE A 118 -19.36 9.42 -16.53
CA ILE A 118 -20.70 8.88 -16.81
C ILE A 118 -20.73 8.14 -18.16
N SER A 119 -20.05 8.67 -19.17
CA SER A 119 -20.16 8.17 -20.55
C SER A 119 -19.77 6.70 -20.76
N PRO A 120 -18.69 6.17 -20.16
CA PRO A 120 -18.29 4.76 -20.34
C PRO A 120 -18.94 3.79 -19.34
N ALA A 121 -19.78 4.27 -18.40
CA ALA A 121 -20.43 3.40 -17.43
C ALA A 121 -21.44 2.43 -18.09
N PRO A 122 -21.58 1.17 -17.60
CA PRO A 122 -20.84 0.56 -16.50
C PRO A 122 -19.42 0.18 -16.91
N TYR A 123 -18.48 0.36 -15.98
CA TYR A 123 -17.07 0.12 -16.25
C TYR A 123 -16.73 -1.37 -16.33
N SER A 124 -15.65 -1.65 -17.03
CA SER A 124 -15.09 -2.95 -17.33
C SER A 124 -13.55 -2.90 -17.27
N THR A 125 -12.90 -4.00 -17.65
CA THR A 125 -11.43 -4.04 -17.77
C THR A 125 -10.89 -3.12 -18.86
N ALA A 126 -11.73 -2.63 -19.78
CA ALA A 126 -11.33 -1.62 -20.77
C ALA A 126 -11.12 -0.22 -20.15
N ASP A 127 -11.66 0.01 -18.95
CA ASP A 127 -11.70 1.31 -18.26
C ASP A 127 -10.64 1.40 -17.15
N GLY A 128 -9.50 0.72 -17.34
CA GLY A 128 -8.40 0.71 -16.36
C GLY A 128 -7.77 2.09 -16.14
N ASP A 129 -7.89 3.00 -17.11
CA ASP A 129 -7.44 4.40 -17.00
C ASP A 129 -8.24 5.15 -15.92
N LEU A 130 -9.55 4.86 -15.80
CA LEU A 130 -10.37 5.38 -14.71
C LEU A 130 -9.93 4.83 -13.35
N ALA A 131 -9.52 3.56 -13.29
CA ALA A 131 -8.99 2.98 -12.05
C ALA A 131 -7.66 3.67 -11.66
N ASP A 132 -6.78 3.93 -12.62
CA ASP A 132 -5.52 4.65 -12.41
C ASP A 132 -5.74 6.11 -12.01
N ALA A 133 -6.75 6.77 -12.60
CA ALA A 133 -7.19 8.09 -12.17
C ALA A 133 -7.66 8.08 -10.71
N VAL A 134 -8.46 7.09 -10.28
CA VAL A 134 -8.87 6.94 -8.88
C VAL A 134 -7.68 6.73 -7.95
N LYS A 135 -6.72 5.87 -8.33
CA LYS A 135 -5.48 5.66 -7.55
C LYS A 135 -4.72 6.97 -7.39
N MET A 136 -4.57 7.75 -8.47
CA MET A 136 -3.85 9.01 -8.42
C MET A 136 -4.57 10.09 -7.60
N LEU A 137 -5.91 10.14 -7.63
CA LEU A 137 -6.69 11.02 -6.76
C LEU A 137 -6.50 10.65 -5.27
N LEU A 138 -6.41 9.35 -4.93
CA LEU A 138 -6.09 8.88 -3.56
C LEU A 138 -4.68 9.29 -3.14
N ILE A 139 -3.70 9.13 -4.05
CA ILE A 139 -2.29 9.50 -3.83
C ILE A 139 -2.15 11.01 -3.61
N SER A 140 -2.88 11.82 -4.38
CA SER A 140 -2.85 13.29 -4.31
C SER A 140 -3.76 13.88 -3.22
N ASN A 141 -4.49 13.04 -2.48
CA ASN A 141 -5.46 13.47 -1.46
C ASN A 141 -6.61 14.32 -2.00
N GLU A 142 -7.04 14.09 -3.24
CA GLU A 142 -8.21 14.71 -3.86
C GLU A 142 -9.50 14.02 -3.40
N MET A 143 -9.67 13.85 -2.08
CA MET A 143 -10.78 13.09 -1.50
C MET A 143 -12.14 13.74 -1.76
N LEU A 144 -12.21 15.06 -1.91
CA LEU A 144 -13.48 15.71 -2.28
C LEU A 144 -13.95 15.27 -3.67
N ALA A 145 -13.04 15.15 -4.64
CA ALA A 145 -13.34 14.62 -5.97
C ALA A 145 -13.85 13.18 -5.86
N LEU A 146 -13.15 12.33 -5.12
CA LEU A 146 -13.50 10.93 -4.90
C LEU A 146 -14.85 10.75 -4.20
N LEU A 147 -15.14 11.54 -3.17
CA LEU A 147 -16.43 11.54 -2.47
C LEU A 147 -17.57 11.95 -3.39
N ARG A 148 -17.36 12.95 -4.26
CA ARG A 148 -18.34 13.37 -5.27
C ARG A 148 -18.60 12.26 -6.28
N LEU A 149 -17.55 11.60 -6.78
CA LEU A 149 -17.66 10.45 -7.69
C LEU A 149 -18.40 9.27 -7.03
N ALA A 150 -18.04 8.93 -5.80
CA ALA A 150 -18.62 7.82 -5.04
C ALA A 150 -20.12 7.99 -4.78
N ASN A 151 -20.58 9.23 -4.61
CA ASN A 151 -21.98 9.56 -4.35
C ASN A 151 -22.78 9.94 -5.60
N HIS A 152 -22.17 9.94 -6.78
CA HIS A 152 -22.85 10.32 -8.01
C HIS A 152 -23.70 9.18 -8.56
N LYS A 153 -25.02 9.41 -8.72
CA LYS A 153 -26.02 8.37 -9.06
C LYS A 153 -25.75 7.57 -10.35
N LYS A 154 -25.01 8.15 -11.30
CA LYS A 154 -24.70 7.52 -12.60
C LYS A 154 -23.29 6.94 -12.68
N ILE A 155 -22.45 7.12 -11.65
CA ILE A 155 -21.05 6.70 -11.67
C ILE A 155 -20.90 5.46 -10.78
N PRO A 156 -20.68 4.27 -11.35
CA PRO A 156 -20.55 3.04 -10.58
C PRO A 156 -19.09 2.85 -10.11
N LEU A 157 -18.54 3.80 -9.34
CA LEU A 157 -17.11 3.86 -9.00
C LEU A 157 -16.56 2.57 -8.38
N ALA A 158 -17.39 1.87 -7.59
CA ALA A 158 -17.03 0.60 -6.95
C ALA A 158 -16.64 -0.52 -7.94
N THR A 159 -17.05 -0.42 -9.21
CA THR A 159 -16.70 -1.42 -10.25
C THR A 159 -15.23 -1.37 -10.66
N LEU A 160 -14.53 -0.25 -10.39
CA LEU A 160 -13.10 -0.10 -10.67
C LEU A 160 -12.20 -0.76 -9.62
N ASP A 161 -12.75 -1.20 -8.48
CA ASP A 161 -11.94 -1.67 -7.35
C ASP A 161 -11.21 -2.98 -7.66
N ASN A 162 -11.86 -3.93 -8.34
CA ASN A 162 -11.33 -5.28 -8.59
C ASN A 162 -11.25 -5.61 -10.09
N LEU A 163 -10.75 -4.68 -10.90
CA LEU A 163 -10.52 -4.93 -12.33
C LEU A 163 -9.42 -5.98 -12.54
N SER A 164 -9.68 -6.94 -13.44
CA SER A 164 -8.69 -7.95 -13.81
C SER A 164 -8.95 -8.55 -15.19
N TRP A 165 -7.87 -8.75 -15.97
CA TRP A 165 -7.88 -9.53 -17.22
C TRP A 165 -6.53 -10.24 -17.38
N GLY A 166 -6.49 -11.52 -17.03
CA GLY A 166 -5.24 -12.31 -16.96
C GLY A 166 -4.33 -11.93 -15.79
N HIS A 167 -4.38 -10.69 -15.32
CA HIS A 167 -3.81 -10.17 -14.08
C HIS A 167 -4.73 -9.09 -13.50
N SER A 168 -4.54 -8.69 -12.24
CA SER A 168 -5.38 -7.69 -11.55
C SER A 168 -4.70 -6.32 -11.55
N PHE A 169 -5.49 -5.26 -11.73
CA PHE A 169 -5.01 -3.88 -11.84
C PHE A 169 -6.02 -2.83 -11.33
N GLY A 170 -7.04 -3.27 -10.58
CA GLY A 170 -8.03 -2.38 -9.95
C GLY A 170 -7.46 -1.45 -8.89
N VAL A 171 -8.33 -0.57 -8.35
CA VAL A 171 -7.97 0.38 -7.29
C VAL A 171 -7.45 -0.34 -6.03
N ASN A 172 -7.90 -1.57 -5.78
CA ASN A 172 -7.49 -2.41 -4.66
C ASN A 172 -5.97 -2.67 -4.56
N HIS A 173 -5.19 -2.50 -5.63
CA HIS A 173 -3.73 -2.66 -5.59
C HIS A 173 -3.02 -1.54 -4.84
N LEU A 174 -3.58 -0.33 -4.83
CA LEU A 174 -2.99 0.81 -4.13
C LEU A 174 -2.76 0.53 -2.64
N PRO A 175 -3.77 0.12 -1.85
CA PRO A 175 -3.56 -0.23 -0.46
C PRO A 175 -2.72 -1.50 -0.28
N ASP A 176 -2.73 -2.46 -1.22
CA ASP A 176 -1.95 -3.70 -1.10
C ASP A 176 -0.45 -3.43 -1.11
N VAL A 177 0.02 -2.65 -2.08
CA VAL A 177 1.44 -2.29 -2.19
C VAL A 177 1.87 -1.43 -1.00
N ALA A 178 1.04 -0.46 -0.61
CA ALA A 178 1.29 0.40 0.55
C ALA A 178 1.34 -0.38 1.87
N LEU A 179 0.42 -1.33 2.07
CA LEU A 179 0.34 -2.16 3.27
C LEU A 179 1.55 -3.08 3.36
N GLN A 180 1.93 -3.72 2.25
CA GLN A 180 3.11 -4.59 2.22
C GLN A 180 4.38 -3.81 2.55
N ALA A 181 4.59 -2.64 1.94
CA ALA A 181 5.72 -1.77 2.26
C ALA A 181 5.72 -1.36 3.75
N TYR A 182 4.57 -0.93 4.25
CA TYR A 182 4.41 -0.45 5.62
C TYR A 182 4.71 -1.54 6.65
N LEU A 183 4.16 -2.74 6.46
CA LEU A 183 4.41 -3.88 7.35
C LEU A 183 5.87 -4.35 7.26
N LEU A 184 6.40 -4.50 6.05
CA LEU A 184 7.75 -5.03 5.84
C LEU A 184 8.79 -4.16 6.54
N LEU A 185 8.72 -2.85 6.34
CA LEU A 185 9.68 -1.91 6.91
C LEU A 185 9.55 -1.75 8.42
N ASN A 186 8.32 -1.56 8.94
CA ASN A 186 8.14 -1.36 10.38
C ASN A 186 8.50 -2.62 11.19
N ILE A 187 8.08 -3.80 10.74
CA ILE A 187 8.38 -5.06 11.45
C ILE A 187 9.87 -5.39 11.31
N ALA A 188 10.48 -5.22 10.14
CA ALA A 188 11.91 -5.48 9.97
C ALA A 188 12.78 -4.52 10.83
N ALA A 189 12.39 -3.24 10.92
CA ALA A 189 13.04 -2.29 11.82
C ALA A 189 12.90 -2.71 13.30
N ALA A 190 11.72 -3.17 13.72
CA ALA A 190 11.48 -3.70 15.06
C ALA A 190 12.35 -4.92 15.38
N VAL A 191 12.49 -5.85 14.41
CA VAL A 191 13.34 -7.03 14.55
C VAL A 191 14.81 -6.63 14.72
N LYS A 192 15.30 -5.68 13.90
CA LYS A 192 16.68 -5.17 14.04
C LYS A 192 16.93 -4.48 15.37
N ALA A 193 15.97 -3.69 15.86
CA ALA A 193 16.07 -3.01 17.15
C ALA A 193 16.17 -4.00 18.33
N ASN A 194 15.54 -5.18 18.20
CA ASN A 194 15.53 -6.22 19.22
C ASN A 194 16.57 -7.34 18.97
N ALA A 195 17.45 -7.17 17.99
CA ALA A 195 18.38 -8.21 17.55
C ALA A 195 19.47 -8.52 18.59
N LYS A 196 19.79 -9.80 18.75
CA LYS A 196 20.94 -10.23 19.56
C LYS A 196 22.24 -9.98 18.80
N ARG A 197 23.27 -9.50 19.50
CA ARG A 197 24.59 -9.24 18.90
C ARG A 197 25.10 -10.50 18.17
N GLY A 198 25.47 -10.33 16.90
CA GLY A 198 25.98 -11.41 16.05
C GLY A 198 24.92 -12.33 15.43
N SER A 199 23.62 -12.07 15.64
CA SER A 199 22.56 -12.81 14.93
C SER A 199 22.42 -12.34 13.47
N ALA A 200 21.75 -13.17 12.66
CA ALA A 200 21.37 -12.80 11.30
C ALA A 200 20.53 -11.50 11.27
N ASP A 201 19.73 -11.25 12.30
CA ASP A 201 18.89 -10.06 12.42
C ASP A 201 19.72 -8.76 12.43
N VAL A 202 20.93 -8.80 12.98
CA VAL A 202 21.86 -7.66 12.89
C VAL A 202 22.43 -7.53 11.48
N THR A 203 22.94 -8.63 10.94
CA THR A 203 23.87 -8.59 9.79
C THR A 203 23.22 -8.63 8.41
N VAL A 204 22.03 -9.23 8.27
CA VAL A 204 21.36 -9.37 6.97
C VAL A 204 20.67 -8.06 6.62
N ARG A 205 20.94 -7.52 5.43
CA ARG A 205 20.27 -6.31 4.93
C ARG A 205 18.88 -6.65 4.40
N LEU A 206 17.91 -5.77 4.59
CA LEU A 206 16.55 -6.03 4.11
C LEU A 206 16.52 -6.22 2.58
N THR A 207 17.28 -5.41 1.84
CA THR A 207 17.40 -5.46 0.37
C THR A 207 17.97 -6.78 -0.17
N GLU A 208 18.62 -7.59 0.65
CA GLU A 208 19.13 -8.91 0.25
C GLU A 208 18.11 -10.03 0.41
N THR A 209 17.00 -9.78 1.09
CA THR A 209 15.97 -10.77 1.40
C THR A 209 15.10 -11.08 0.19
N GLN A 210 14.63 -12.32 0.05
CA GLN A 210 13.66 -12.66 -0.99
C GLN A 210 12.36 -11.84 -0.85
N ARG A 211 11.89 -11.59 0.37
CA ARG A 211 10.70 -10.75 0.60
C ARG A 211 10.84 -9.33 0.10
N PHE A 212 11.98 -8.69 0.32
CA PHE A 212 12.18 -7.34 -0.19
C PHE A 212 12.26 -7.33 -1.72
N ARG A 213 12.96 -8.30 -2.33
CA ARG A 213 13.02 -8.40 -3.80
C ARG A 213 11.64 -8.61 -4.40
N TYR A 214 10.85 -9.55 -3.86
CA TYR A 214 9.47 -9.76 -4.30
C TYR A 214 8.62 -8.49 -4.19
N PHE A 215 8.78 -7.74 -3.09
CA PHE A 215 8.13 -6.44 -2.95
C PHE A 215 8.60 -5.46 -4.03
N ALA A 216 9.90 -5.30 -4.26
CA ALA A 216 10.46 -4.38 -5.24
C ALA A 216 10.03 -4.72 -6.67
N ASP A 217 10.07 -6.00 -7.04
CA ASP A 217 9.68 -6.52 -8.35
C ASP A 217 8.22 -6.13 -8.70
N TRP A 218 7.32 -6.08 -7.71
CA TRP A 218 5.92 -5.72 -7.91
C TRP A 218 5.64 -4.23 -7.72
N ALA A 219 6.15 -3.65 -6.62
CA ALA A 219 5.86 -2.27 -6.21
C ALA A 219 6.54 -1.20 -7.07
N LEU A 220 7.55 -1.60 -7.85
CA LEU A 220 8.34 -0.69 -8.67
C LEU A 220 8.21 -0.97 -10.16
N ALA A 221 7.54 -2.04 -10.57
CA ALA A 221 7.36 -2.36 -11.98
C ALA A 221 6.40 -1.40 -12.69
N ASP A 222 6.57 -1.29 -14.00
CA ASP A 222 5.71 -0.53 -14.91
C ASP A 222 4.72 -1.49 -15.61
N HIS A 223 3.74 -1.97 -14.84
CA HIS A 223 2.68 -2.85 -15.33
C HIS A 223 1.62 -2.06 -16.13
N ASP A 224 0.66 -2.77 -16.72
CA ASP A 224 -0.55 -2.13 -17.23
C ASP A 224 -1.32 -1.51 -16.06
N TYR A 225 -1.67 -0.21 -16.18
CA TYR A 225 -2.33 0.58 -15.15
C TYR A 225 -1.60 0.59 -13.78
N PRO A 226 -0.37 1.13 -13.72
CA PRO A 226 0.53 0.97 -12.58
C PRO A 226 0.49 2.15 -11.60
N ALA A 227 -0.56 2.99 -11.59
CA ALA A 227 -0.55 4.22 -10.78
C ALA A 227 -0.30 3.96 -9.28
N GLN A 228 -0.62 2.77 -8.76
CA GLN A 228 -0.25 2.34 -7.40
C GLN A 228 1.25 2.42 -7.11
N ASN A 229 2.10 2.22 -8.11
CA ASN A 229 3.56 2.13 -7.97
C ASN A 229 4.26 3.49 -8.00
N ILE A 230 3.60 4.54 -8.50
CA ILE A 230 4.17 5.89 -8.64
C ILE A 230 4.80 6.42 -7.33
N PRO A 231 4.09 6.45 -6.18
CA PRO A 231 4.67 6.98 -4.94
C PRO A 231 5.81 6.10 -4.40
N HIS A 232 5.80 4.81 -4.71
CA HIS A 232 6.88 3.88 -4.33
C HIS A 232 8.12 4.14 -5.19
N ARG A 233 7.96 4.23 -6.51
CA ARG A 233 9.05 4.56 -7.45
C ARG A 233 9.74 5.87 -7.09
N GLN A 234 8.97 6.91 -6.75
CA GLN A 234 9.51 8.21 -6.31
C GLN A 234 10.52 8.06 -5.16
N PHE A 235 10.20 7.22 -4.17
CA PHE A 235 11.05 7.02 -3.00
C PHE A 235 12.22 6.08 -3.28
N TRP A 236 11.95 4.91 -3.87
CA TRP A 236 12.93 3.84 -4.00
C TRP A 236 13.93 4.07 -5.13
N ASN A 237 13.51 4.64 -6.27
CA ASN A 237 14.41 4.91 -7.39
C ASN A 237 15.49 5.92 -7.00
N ALA A 238 15.15 6.90 -6.15
CA ALA A 238 16.11 7.85 -5.59
C ALA A 238 17.20 7.20 -4.72
N LYS A 239 16.98 5.95 -4.27
CA LYS A 239 17.95 5.13 -3.52
C LYS A 239 18.62 4.05 -4.38
N GLY A 240 18.45 4.13 -5.70
CA GLY A 240 18.96 3.15 -6.66
C GLY A 240 18.30 1.78 -6.54
N ILE A 241 17.07 1.72 -6.03
CA ILE A 241 16.28 0.49 -5.96
C ILE A 241 15.19 0.58 -7.02
N THR A 242 15.20 -0.36 -7.96
CA THR A 242 14.21 -0.53 -9.03
C THR A 242 13.69 -1.97 -9.02
N ASP A 243 12.73 -2.25 -9.90
CA ASP A 243 12.15 -3.58 -10.15
C ASP A 243 13.16 -4.61 -10.67
N ILE A 244 14.28 -4.17 -11.25
CA ILE A 244 15.33 -5.06 -11.78
C ILE A 244 16.65 -4.98 -11.00
N HIS A 245 16.82 -3.95 -10.16
CA HIS A 245 18.07 -3.68 -9.48
C HIS A 245 17.86 -3.26 -8.03
N CYS A 246 18.43 -3.99 -7.09
CA CYS A 246 18.54 -3.56 -5.71
C CYS A 246 19.97 -3.07 -5.44
N SER A 247 20.11 -1.79 -5.10
CA SER A 247 21.38 -1.23 -4.64
C SER A 247 21.84 -1.87 -3.31
N SER A 248 23.08 -1.56 -2.91
CA SER A 248 23.64 -2.00 -1.61
C SER A 248 23.10 -1.23 -0.40
N TRP A 249 22.25 -0.23 -0.62
CA TRP A 249 21.67 0.57 0.46
C TRP A 249 20.75 -0.29 1.33
N ASP A 250 20.80 -0.12 2.65
CA ASP A 250 19.90 -0.81 3.59
C ASP A 250 18.89 0.20 4.15
N PRO A 251 17.58 0.06 3.87
CA PRO A 251 16.55 0.97 4.38
C PRO A 251 16.44 0.96 5.91
N LEU A 252 17.15 0.07 6.61
CA LEU A 252 17.11 -0.05 8.06
C LEU A 252 18.34 0.51 8.78
N SER A 253 19.41 0.91 8.08
CA SER A 253 20.59 1.51 8.72
C SER A 253 20.39 2.98 9.08
N LEU A 254 19.67 3.73 8.22
CA LEU A 254 19.25 5.14 8.38
C LEU A 254 20.21 5.99 9.20
N GLU A 255 21.42 6.21 8.67
CA GLU A 255 22.56 6.76 9.42
C GLU A 255 22.37 8.25 9.70
N THR A 256 21.74 8.98 8.78
CA THR A 256 21.53 10.43 8.87
C THR A 256 20.12 10.82 9.34
N ASP A 257 19.99 12.01 9.92
CA ASP A 257 18.66 12.58 10.24
C ASP A 257 17.80 12.79 8.99
N GLY A 258 18.43 13.12 7.85
CA GLY A 258 17.76 13.25 6.56
C GLY A 258 17.12 11.93 6.12
N GLU A 259 17.87 10.83 6.12
CA GLU A 259 17.34 9.50 5.77
C GLU A 259 16.23 9.05 6.72
N ARG A 260 16.37 9.32 8.03
CA ARG A 260 15.31 9.05 9.00
C ARG A 260 14.03 9.85 8.71
N ALA A 261 14.16 11.12 8.35
CA ALA A 261 13.02 11.97 8.01
C ALA A 261 12.34 11.50 6.71
N GLU A 262 13.12 11.18 5.67
CA GLU A 262 12.62 10.66 4.40
C GLU A 262 11.89 9.33 4.57
N MET A 263 12.47 8.38 5.31
CA MET A 263 11.83 7.10 5.60
C MET A 263 10.54 7.28 6.40
N LYS A 264 10.53 8.19 7.39
CA LYS A 264 9.32 8.51 8.15
C LYS A 264 8.24 9.11 7.25
N ALA A 265 8.60 9.98 6.31
CA ALA A 265 7.66 10.55 5.35
C ALA A 265 7.10 9.47 4.40
N TYR A 266 7.93 8.54 3.95
CA TYR A 266 7.50 7.41 3.12
C TYR A 266 6.54 6.46 3.87
N LEU A 267 6.86 6.08 5.11
CA LEU A 267 5.97 5.25 5.94
C LEU A 267 4.65 5.96 6.25
N LYS A 268 4.71 7.28 6.50
CA LYS A 268 3.52 8.10 6.67
C LYS A 268 2.66 8.05 5.41
N MET A 269 3.25 8.30 4.24
CA MET A 269 2.55 8.24 2.95
C MET A 269 1.88 6.86 2.74
N CYS A 270 2.60 5.76 2.99
CA CYS A 270 2.02 4.41 2.89
C CYS A 270 0.78 4.28 3.79
N PHE A 271 0.87 4.71 5.05
CA PHE A 271 -0.25 4.68 5.98
C PHE A 271 -1.41 5.60 5.57
N GLU A 272 -1.11 6.76 4.98
CA GLU A 272 -2.11 7.67 4.43
C GLU A 272 -2.92 7.04 3.30
N LEU A 273 -2.28 6.27 2.41
CA LEU A 273 -2.99 5.54 1.37
C LEU A 273 -3.96 4.50 1.94
N LEU A 274 -3.60 3.83 3.05
CA LEU A 274 -4.47 2.84 3.69
C LEU A 274 -5.78 3.48 4.16
N TYR A 275 -5.70 4.53 4.98
CA TYR A 275 -6.93 5.10 5.55
C TYR A 275 -7.76 5.88 4.53
N ARG A 276 -7.15 6.44 3.46
CA ARG A 276 -7.90 7.07 2.37
C ARG A 276 -8.66 6.05 1.54
N TYR A 277 -8.04 4.89 1.27
CA TYR A 277 -8.72 3.78 0.62
C TYR A 277 -9.86 3.23 1.50
N ASP A 278 -9.62 3.04 2.80
CA ASP A 278 -10.65 2.60 3.76
C ASP A 278 -11.86 3.54 3.75
N LEU A 279 -11.61 4.86 3.81
CA LEU A 279 -12.65 5.88 3.70
C LEU A 279 -13.45 5.73 2.40
N LEU A 280 -12.77 5.63 1.25
CA LEU A 280 -13.45 5.52 -0.04
C LEU A 280 -14.32 4.26 -0.12
N MET A 281 -13.80 3.11 0.31
CA MET A 281 -14.55 1.85 0.29
C MET A 281 -15.80 1.93 1.16
N ARG A 282 -15.69 2.51 2.36
CA ARG A 282 -16.85 2.71 3.24
C ARG A 282 -17.88 3.67 2.65
N GLU A 283 -17.44 4.75 1.99
CA GLU A 283 -18.35 5.67 1.29
C GLU A 283 -19.10 4.95 0.16
N LEU A 284 -18.47 3.99 -0.50
CA LEU A 284 -19.07 3.13 -1.52
C LEU A 284 -19.94 1.99 -0.94
N GLY A 285 -20.08 1.90 0.40
CA GLY A 285 -20.81 0.84 1.08
C GLY A 285 -20.13 -0.53 0.96
N ARG A 286 -18.79 -0.55 0.83
CA ARG A 286 -17.97 -1.76 0.69
C ARG A 286 -17.07 -1.97 1.91
N ASP A 287 -16.73 -3.24 2.15
CA ASP A 287 -15.69 -3.61 3.10
C ASP A 287 -14.31 -3.48 2.39
N PRO A 288 -13.36 -2.71 2.95
CA PRO A 288 -11.98 -2.64 2.44
C PRO A 288 -11.24 -3.99 2.46
N GLY A 289 -11.69 -4.97 3.24
CA GLY A 289 -11.13 -6.32 3.27
C GLY A 289 -9.80 -6.42 4.03
N TRP A 290 -9.55 -5.53 5.01
CA TRP A 290 -8.24 -5.45 5.68
C TRP A 290 -7.81 -6.74 6.36
N MET A 291 -8.75 -7.47 6.97
CA MET A 291 -8.45 -8.74 7.60
C MET A 291 -7.85 -9.71 6.57
N GLU A 292 -8.51 -9.89 5.43
CA GLU A 292 -8.05 -10.79 4.37
C GLU A 292 -6.68 -10.37 3.83
N ARG A 293 -6.48 -9.07 3.57
CA ARG A 293 -5.20 -8.52 3.07
C ARG A 293 -4.04 -8.76 4.05
N ILE A 294 -4.24 -8.43 5.33
CA ILE A 294 -3.20 -8.59 6.36
C ILE A 294 -2.88 -10.08 6.56
N LEU A 295 -3.90 -10.93 6.67
CA LEU A 295 -3.70 -12.37 6.84
C LEU A 295 -3.04 -13.01 5.60
N GLY A 296 -3.40 -12.58 4.40
CA GLY A 296 -2.76 -12.99 3.16
C GLY A 296 -1.26 -12.69 3.17
N ILE A 297 -0.86 -11.48 3.58
CA ILE A 297 0.54 -11.09 3.73
C ILE A 297 1.24 -11.94 4.80
N LEU A 298 0.64 -12.10 5.99
CA LEU A 298 1.23 -12.89 7.07
C LEU A 298 1.40 -14.37 6.67
N ARG A 299 0.41 -14.96 6.00
CA ARG A 299 0.49 -16.32 5.45
C ARG A 299 1.59 -16.42 4.41
N LEU A 300 1.65 -15.47 3.48
CA LEU A 300 2.71 -15.40 2.48
C LEU A 300 4.08 -15.36 3.15
N TRP A 301 4.23 -14.66 4.28
CA TRP A 301 5.47 -14.56 5.07
C TRP A 301 5.73 -15.73 6.03
N GLY A 302 4.85 -16.75 6.05
CA GLY A 302 5.07 -18.01 6.78
C GLY A 302 4.24 -18.21 8.05
N ALA A 303 3.22 -17.38 8.31
CA ALA A 303 2.29 -17.64 9.42
C ALA A 303 1.53 -18.94 9.18
N ARG A 304 1.76 -19.95 10.02
CA ARG A 304 1.08 -21.25 9.95
C ARG A 304 -0.27 -21.25 10.65
N SER A 305 -0.45 -20.34 11.61
CA SER A 305 -1.74 -20.11 12.25
C SER A 305 -2.76 -19.48 11.30
N VAL A 306 -2.38 -19.02 10.11
CA VAL A 306 -3.32 -18.49 9.12
C VAL A 306 -3.72 -19.59 8.14
N THR A 307 -4.98 -20.01 8.23
CA THR A 307 -5.59 -21.00 7.34
C THR A 307 -6.61 -20.34 6.42
N MET A 308 -7.06 -21.09 5.40
CA MET A 308 -8.10 -20.65 4.48
C MET A 308 -9.31 -21.58 4.66
N ASN A 309 -10.48 -21.02 4.94
CA ASN A 309 -11.75 -21.74 5.00
C ASN A 309 -12.71 -21.21 3.92
N GLU A 310 -13.98 -21.65 3.95
CA GLU A 310 -14.99 -21.23 2.97
C GLU A 310 -15.27 -19.71 2.97
N SER A 311 -14.96 -19.02 4.07
CA SER A 311 -15.11 -17.57 4.23
C SER A 311 -13.82 -16.77 3.98
N GLY A 312 -12.73 -17.41 3.56
CA GLY A 312 -11.43 -16.76 3.30
C GLY A 312 -10.39 -17.06 4.37
N PHE A 313 -9.45 -16.12 4.59
CA PHE A 313 -8.40 -16.29 5.59
C PHE A 313 -8.92 -16.16 7.02
N CYS A 314 -8.52 -17.09 7.88
CA CYS A 314 -8.82 -17.07 9.30
C CYS A 314 -7.64 -17.58 10.11
N PHE A 315 -7.63 -17.26 11.41
CA PHE A 315 -6.72 -17.91 12.34
C PHE A 315 -7.25 -19.31 12.70
N ALA A 316 -6.35 -20.29 12.72
CA ALA A 316 -6.54 -21.61 13.32
C ALA A 316 -6.39 -21.55 14.85
#